data_AF-A0A1I5UMQ5-F1
#
_entry.id   AF-A0A1I5UMQ5-F1
#
_cell.length_a   1.000
_cell.length_b   1.000
_cell.length_c   1.000
_cell.angle_alpha   90.00
_cell.angle_beta   90.00
_cell.angle_gamma   90.00
#
_symmetry.space_group_name_H-M   'P 1'
#
loop_
_entity.id
_entity.type
_entity.pdbx_description
1 polymer ?
#
loop_
_entity_poly.entity_id
_entity_poly.type
_entity_poly.pdbx_seq_one_letter_code
_entity_poly.pdbx_strand_id
1 'polypeptide(L)'
;MIAALREWLLTVVMVTLLLSVAQTLIPEGSIRKIASFTGGLILLATLLQPVLRTDIGRLRLDFGSYASAVEERQTELESVQKEELSAIIAERTEAYISDKAGALGLSVTARVQVETGEDGVPYPAAVEVDGPRSEELADYMEQELGIQAERQVWNGQESES
;
A
#
# COMPACT_ATOMS: atom_id res chain seq x y z
N MET A 1 -23.80 -6.24 -22.77
CA MET A 1 -23.22 -4.88 -22.80
C MET A 1 -23.05 -4.36 -24.24
N ILE A 2 -22.38 -5.11 -25.13
CA ILE A 2 -22.16 -4.69 -26.54
C ILE A 2 -23.47 -4.47 -27.32
N ALA A 3 -24.51 -5.27 -27.09
CA ALA A 3 -25.81 -5.12 -27.77
C ALA A 3 -26.51 -3.79 -27.45
N ALA A 4 -26.53 -3.38 -26.17
CA ALA A 4 -27.10 -2.10 -25.75
C ALA A 4 -26.32 -0.90 -26.31
N LEU A 5 -24.98 -1.02 -26.38
CA LEU A 5 -24.12 0.00 -26.98
C LEU A 5 -24.38 0.12 -28.49
N ARG A 6 -24.55 -1.01 -29.18
CA ARG A 6 -24.89 -1.05 -30.61
C ARG A 6 -26.25 -0.41 -30.90
N GLU A 7 -27.26 -0.72 -30.11
CA GLU A 7 -28.61 -0.17 -30.27
C GLU A 7 -28.66 1.34 -29.98
N TRP A 8 -27.91 1.80 -28.98
CA TRP A 8 -27.72 3.22 -28.71
C TRP A 8 -27.02 3.94 -29.87
N LEU A 9 -25.92 3.39 -30.38
CA LEU A 9 -25.19 3.96 -31.52
C LEU A 9 -26.08 4.02 -32.77
N LEU A 10 -26.89 3.00 -33.04
CA LEU A 10 -27.83 3.01 -34.16
C LEU A 10 -28.89 4.10 -34.02
N THR A 11 -29.41 4.32 -32.81
CA THR A 11 -30.36 5.41 -32.54
C THR A 11 -29.73 6.78 -32.81
N VAL A 12 -28.49 6.98 -32.35
CA VAL A 12 -27.73 8.21 -32.59
C VAL A 12 -27.53 8.41 -34.10
N VAL A 13 -27.06 7.40 -34.82
CA VAL A 13 -26.85 7.47 -36.27
C VAL A 13 -28.14 7.74 -37.04
N MET A 14 -29.26 7.13 -36.63
CA MET A 14 -30.56 7.37 -37.27
C MET A 14 -31.01 8.83 -37.09
N VAL A 15 -30.83 9.38 -35.88
CA VAL A 15 -31.19 10.77 -35.57
C VAL A 15 -30.26 11.76 -36.29
N THR A 16 -28.96 11.48 -36.37
CA THR A 16 -28.02 12.34 -37.10
C THR A 16 -28.29 12.34 -38.60
N LEU A 17 -28.65 11.19 -39.18
CA LEU A 17 -29.03 11.09 -40.59
C LEU A 17 -30.33 11.86 -40.88
N LEU A 18 -31.37 11.70 -40.05
CA LEU A 18 -32.61 12.46 -40.19
C LEU A 18 -32.38 13.97 -40.06
N LEU A 19 -31.51 14.38 -39.13
CA LEU A 19 -31.16 15.78 -38.95
C LEU A 19 -30.36 16.32 -40.15
N SER A 20 -29.46 15.53 -40.71
CA SER A 20 -28.69 15.88 -41.91
C SER A 20 -29.60 16.08 -43.13
N VAL A 21 -30.58 15.19 -43.32
CA VAL A 21 -31.61 15.31 -44.37
C VAL A 21 -32.50 16.53 -44.14
N ALA A 22 -32.91 16.80 -42.89
CA ALA A 22 -33.66 18.00 -42.56
C ALA A 22 -32.87 19.28 -42.85
N GLN A 23 -31.55 19.29 -42.60
CA GLN A 23 -30.68 20.43 -42.86
C GLN A 23 -30.36 20.66 -44.34
N THR A 24 -30.42 19.62 -45.19
CA THR A 24 -30.27 19.76 -46.65
C THR A 24 -31.54 20.24 -47.35
N LEU A 25 -32.71 20.01 -46.75
CA LEU A 25 -34.00 20.50 -47.26
C LEU A 25 -34.31 21.97 -46.89
N ILE A 26 -33.57 22.58 -45.95
CA ILE A 26 -33.81 23.97 -45.51
C ILE A 26 -33.00 24.95 -46.38
N PRO A 27 -33.66 25.91 -47.08
CA PRO A 27 -32.98 26.90 -47.92
C PRO A 27 -32.09 27.87 -47.11
N GLU A 28 -31.10 28.45 -47.77
CA GLU A 28 -30.06 29.28 -47.14
C GLU A 28 -30.63 30.57 -46.55
N GLY A 29 -30.51 30.73 -45.23
CA GLY A 29 -30.96 31.90 -44.48
C GLY A 29 -30.73 31.77 -42.97
N SER A 30 -31.15 32.77 -42.18
CA SER A 30 -30.99 32.76 -40.70
C SER A 30 -31.68 31.57 -40.03
N ILE A 31 -32.76 31.05 -40.63
CA ILE A 31 -33.50 29.88 -40.16
C ILE A 31 -32.64 28.60 -40.23
N ARG A 32 -31.80 28.45 -41.27
CA ARG A 32 -30.86 27.32 -41.40
C ARG A 32 -29.82 27.33 -40.28
N LYS A 33 -29.34 28.51 -39.86
CA LYS A 33 -28.40 28.66 -38.74
C LYS A 33 -29.03 28.31 -37.39
N ILE A 34 -30.28 28.72 -37.15
CA ILE A 34 -30.98 28.41 -35.90
C ILE A 34 -31.34 26.92 -35.84
N ALA A 35 -31.77 26.34 -36.96
CA ALA A 35 -32.06 24.92 -37.08
C ALA A 35 -30.81 24.03 -36.95
N SER A 36 -29.68 24.43 -37.54
CA SER A 36 -28.41 23.68 -37.39
C SER A 36 -27.86 23.77 -35.97
N PHE A 37 -28.00 24.93 -35.31
CA PHE A 37 -27.56 25.11 -33.92
C PHE A 37 -28.42 24.30 -32.94
N THR A 38 -29.74 24.35 -33.09
CA THR A 38 -30.68 23.59 -32.26
C THR A 38 -30.55 22.08 -32.52
N GLY A 39 -30.37 21.69 -33.78
CA GLY A 39 -30.11 20.31 -34.16
C GLY A 39 -28.79 19.78 -33.59
N GLY A 40 -27.73 20.57 -33.65
CA GLY A 40 -26.44 20.26 -33.03
C GLY A 40 -26.54 20.12 -31.52
N LEU A 41 -27.35 20.96 -30.86
CA LEU A 41 -27.58 20.88 -29.41
C LEU A 41 -28.39 19.63 -29.01
N ILE A 42 -29.40 19.26 -29.79
CA ILE A 42 -30.15 18.00 -29.61
C ILE A 42 -29.22 16.80 -29.84
N LEU A 43 -28.35 16.86 -30.84
CA LEU A 43 -27.38 15.81 -31.13
C LEU A 43 -26.37 15.68 -30.00
N LEU A 44 -25.85 16.80 -29.48
CA LEU A 44 -24.98 16.84 -28.31
C LEU A 44 -25.67 16.27 -27.07
N ALA A 45 -26.93 16.63 -26.82
CA ALA A 45 -27.72 16.11 -25.70
C ALA A 45 -27.96 14.59 -25.82
N THR A 46 -28.26 14.10 -27.02
CA THR A 46 -28.42 12.65 -27.29
C THR A 46 -27.09 11.91 -27.11
N LEU A 47 -25.97 12.53 -27.49
CA LEU A 47 -24.62 11.99 -27.31
C LEU A 47 -24.22 11.92 -25.83
N LEU A 48 -24.64 12.90 -25.04
CA LEU A 48 -24.44 12.94 -23.58
C LEU A 48 -25.43 12.05 -22.81
N GLN A 49 -26.57 11.69 -23.40
CA GLN A 49 -27.60 10.88 -22.76
C GLN A 49 -27.10 9.56 -22.15
N PRO A 50 -26.26 8.72 -22.78
CA PRO A 50 -25.74 7.50 -22.15
C PRO A 50 -24.72 7.81 -21.06
N VAL A 51 -24.00 8.93 -21.11
CA VAL A 51 -23.08 9.33 -20.04
C VAL A 51 -23.88 9.74 -18.81
N LEU A 52 -25.01 10.43 -18.99
CA LEU A 52 -25.93 10.77 -17.90
C LEU A 52 -26.78 9.56 -17.43
N ARG A 53 -27.11 8.61 -18.33
CA ARG A 53 -27.82 7.36 -18.00
C ARG A 53 -26.90 6.25 -17.51
N THR A 54 -25.57 6.38 -17.65
CA THR A 54 -24.60 5.52 -16.97
C THR A 54 -24.64 5.92 -15.51
N ASP A 55 -25.69 5.43 -14.88
CA ASP A 55 -25.88 5.17 -13.46
C ASP A 55 -24.75 5.76 -12.61
N ILE A 56 -24.89 7.04 -12.25
CA ILE A 56 -24.11 7.64 -11.16
C ILE A 56 -24.30 6.79 -9.88
N GLY A 57 -25.37 5.97 -9.81
CA GLY A 57 -25.57 4.90 -8.84
C GLY A 57 -24.67 3.66 -9.01
N ARG A 58 -24.26 3.26 -10.22
CA ARG A 58 -23.23 2.20 -10.43
C ARG A 58 -21.80 2.70 -10.30
N LEU A 59 -21.53 3.99 -10.53
CA LEU A 59 -20.22 4.56 -10.17
C LEU A 59 -19.96 4.56 -8.66
N ARG A 60 -21.00 4.36 -7.84
CA ARG A 60 -20.87 4.16 -6.39
C ARG A 60 -20.58 2.70 -6.00
N LEU A 61 -20.50 1.78 -6.96
CA LEU A 61 -20.35 0.34 -6.73
C LEU A 61 -19.19 -0.28 -7.52
N ASP A 62 -18.03 0.39 -7.51
CA ASP A 62 -16.74 -0.31 -7.67
C ASP A 62 -15.70 0.13 -6.62
N PHE A 63 -16.18 0.69 -5.50
CA PHE A 63 -15.36 0.82 -4.28
C PHE A 63 -15.50 -0.41 -3.37
N GLY A 64 -16.46 -1.30 -3.63
CA GLY A 64 -16.64 -2.55 -2.87
C GLY A 64 -15.64 -3.63 -3.27
N SER A 65 -15.30 -3.73 -4.55
CA SER A 65 -14.23 -4.62 -5.05
C SER A 65 -12.84 -4.11 -4.70
N TYR A 66 -12.69 -2.79 -4.58
CA TYR A 66 -11.46 -2.16 -4.09
C TYR A 66 -11.23 -2.39 -2.60
N ALA A 67 -12.30 -2.54 -1.80
CA ALA A 67 -12.17 -2.90 -0.39
C ALA A 67 -11.65 -4.34 -0.22
N SER A 68 -12.13 -5.29 -1.02
CA SER A 68 -11.65 -6.68 -0.96
C SER A 68 -10.22 -6.85 -1.49
N ALA A 69 -9.79 -6.01 -2.45
CA ALA A 69 -8.40 -5.99 -2.91
C ALA A 69 -7.44 -5.23 -1.98
N VAL A 70 -7.97 -4.44 -1.05
CA VAL A 70 -7.19 -3.72 -0.03
C VAL A 70 -7.02 -4.57 1.24
N GLU A 71 -8.00 -5.41 1.58
CA GLU A 71 -7.90 -6.29 2.76
C GLU A 71 -6.84 -7.38 2.58
N GLU A 72 -6.66 -7.92 1.38
CA GLU A 72 -5.59 -8.89 1.07
C GLU A 72 -4.19 -8.22 1.00
N ARG A 73 -4.15 -6.90 0.77
CA ARG A 73 -2.91 -6.10 0.73
C ARG A 73 -2.52 -5.49 2.08
N GLN A 74 -3.39 -5.49 3.08
CA GLN A 74 -3.08 -4.95 4.41
C GLN A 74 -2.36 -5.98 5.28
N THR A 75 -2.72 -7.25 5.18
CA THR A 75 -2.09 -8.33 5.96
C THR A 75 -0.63 -8.58 5.53
N GLU A 76 -0.30 -8.38 4.26
CA GLU A 76 1.08 -8.51 3.75
C GLU A 76 1.95 -7.29 4.12
N LEU A 77 1.35 -6.08 4.15
CA LEU A 77 2.09 -4.86 4.49
C LEU A 77 2.39 -4.75 5.99
N GLU A 78 1.48 -5.19 6.87
CA GLU A 78 1.73 -5.20 8.31
C GLU A 78 2.81 -6.21 8.71
N SER A 79 2.85 -7.39 8.07
CA SER A 79 3.90 -8.38 8.34
C SER A 79 5.27 -7.94 7.84
N VAL A 80 5.35 -7.34 6.63
CA VAL A 80 6.62 -6.86 6.07
C VAL A 80 7.16 -5.67 6.87
N GLN A 81 6.30 -4.73 7.27
CA GLN A 81 6.71 -3.59 8.10
C GLN A 81 7.20 -4.06 9.49
N LYS A 82 6.53 -5.06 10.08
CA LYS A 82 6.91 -5.61 11.38
C LYS A 82 8.22 -6.40 11.33
N GLU A 83 8.45 -7.16 10.26
CA GLU A 83 9.71 -7.86 10.03
C GLU A 83 10.87 -6.87 9.84
N GLU A 84 10.66 -5.81 9.06
CA GLU A 84 11.66 -4.74 8.87
C GLU A 84 11.98 -4.03 10.20
N LEU A 85 10.97 -3.68 11.00
CA LEU A 85 11.19 -3.08 12.32
C LEU A 85 11.92 -4.02 13.27
N SER A 86 11.60 -5.31 13.26
CA SER A 86 12.29 -6.30 14.10
C SER A 86 13.77 -6.46 13.71
N ALA A 87 14.07 -6.46 12.40
CA ALA A 87 15.44 -6.54 11.90
C ALA A 87 16.26 -5.30 12.29
N ILE A 88 15.67 -4.10 12.17
CA ILE A 88 16.33 -2.85 12.59
C ILE A 88 16.63 -2.85 14.09
N ILE A 89 15.70 -3.33 14.91
CA ILE A 89 15.90 -3.42 16.37
C ILE A 89 17.01 -4.42 16.70
N ALA A 90 17.02 -5.60 16.05
CA ALA A 90 18.08 -6.58 16.22
C ALA A 90 19.44 -5.97 15.86
N GLU A 91 19.60 -5.45 14.64
CA GLU A 91 20.86 -4.88 14.14
C GLU A 91 21.38 -3.75 15.04
N ARG A 92 20.52 -2.82 15.45
CA ARG A 92 20.93 -1.72 16.33
C ARG A 92 21.33 -2.22 17.72
N THR A 93 20.57 -3.16 18.28
CA THR A 93 20.87 -3.72 19.60
C THR A 93 22.17 -4.50 19.58
N GLU A 94 22.43 -5.28 18.52
CA GLU A 94 23.71 -5.97 18.29
C GLU A 94 24.88 -5.00 18.19
N ALA A 95 24.70 -3.89 17.46
CA ALA A 95 25.70 -2.83 17.35
C ALA A 95 26.00 -2.18 18.70
N TYR A 96 24.97 -1.84 19.49
CA TYR A 96 25.15 -1.27 20.83
C TYR A 96 25.91 -2.21 21.78
N ILE A 97 25.62 -3.51 21.73
CA ILE A 97 26.32 -4.51 22.55
C ILE A 97 27.77 -4.62 22.09
N SER A 98 28.02 -4.65 20.79
CA SER A 98 29.37 -4.73 20.21
C SER A 98 30.21 -3.49 20.53
N ASP A 99 29.61 -2.30 20.44
CA ASP A 99 30.25 -1.03 20.81
C ASP A 99 30.56 -0.98 22.31
N LYS A 100 29.62 -1.41 23.15
CA LYS A 100 29.84 -1.48 24.61
C LYS A 100 30.93 -2.48 24.94
N ALA A 101 30.95 -3.65 24.31
CA ALA A 101 31.99 -4.65 24.49
C ALA A 101 33.36 -4.12 24.07
N GLY A 102 33.44 -3.42 22.93
CA GLY A 102 34.66 -2.77 22.47
C GLY A 102 35.18 -1.71 23.45
N ALA A 103 34.28 -0.92 24.06
CA ALA A 103 34.63 0.03 25.11
C ALA A 103 35.17 -0.64 26.39
N LEU A 104 34.74 -1.88 26.67
CA LEU A 104 35.25 -2.73 27.75
C LEU A 104 36.51 -3.52 27.36
N GLY A 105 37.02 -3.36 26.12
CA GLY A 105 38.18 -4.09 25.61
C GLY A 105 37.90 -5.55 25.25
N LEU A 106 36.63 -5.91 25.05
CA LEU A 106 36.18 -7.25 24.69
C LEU A 106 35.85 -7.33 23.20
N SER A 107 36.25 -8.44 22.57
CA SER A 107 35.82 -8.76 21.21
C SER A 107 34.67 -9.76 21.30
N VAL A 108 33.45 -9.29 21.10
CA VAL A 108 32.24 -10.13 21.11
C VAL A 108 31.45 -9.94 19.82
N THR A 109 30.71 -10.98 19.43
CA THR A 109 29.66 -10.89 18.42
C THR A 109 28.32 -11.14 19.11
N ALA A 110 27.42 -10.17 19.06
CA ALA A 110 26.07 -10.32 19.59
C ALA A 110 25.10 -10.69 18.46
N ARG A 111 24.19 -11.62 18.74
CA ARG A 111 23.03 -11.93 17.92
C ARG A 111 21.77 -11.76 18.76
N VAL A 112 20.91 -10.81 18.39
CA VAL A 112 19.74 -10.43 19.19
C VAL A 112 18.48 -11.06 18.59
N GLN A 113 17.70 -11.71 19.44
CA GLN A 113 16.36 -12.20 19.10
C GLN A 113 15.32 -11.18 19.55
N VAL A 114 14.42 -10.85 18.63
CA VAL A 114 13.35 -9.85 18.85
C VAL A 114 12.01 -10.57 18.96
N GLU A 115 11.29 -10.31 20.05
CA GLU A 115 9.91 -10.76 20.24
C GLU A 115 8.95 -9.58 20.10
N THR A 116 7.68 -9.85 19.83
CA THR A 116 6.64 -8.82 19.86
C THR A 116 5.91 -8.86 21.20
N GLY A 117 5.83 -7.72 21.89
CA GLY A 117 5.05 -7.60 23.12
C GLY A 117 3.54 -7.64 22.89
N GLU A 118 2.77 -7.73 23.98
CA GLU A 118 1.30 -7.71 23.95
C GLU A 118 0.74 -6.44 23.26
N ASP A 119 1.47 -5.33 23.34
CA ASP A 119 1.15 -4.05 22.71
C ASP A 119 1.46 -4.00 21.20
N GLY A 120 1.96 -5.10 20.62
CA GLY A 120 2.33 -5.18 19.20
C GLY A 120 3.68 -4.56 18.84
N VAL A 121 4.40 -3.99 19.82
CA VAL A 121 5.72 -3.36 19.63
C VAL A 121 6.82 -4.42 19.75
N PRO A 122 7.74 -4.53 18.75
CA PRO A 122 8.89 -5.42 18.83
C PRO A 122 9.92 -4.91 19.86
N TYR A 123 10.52 -5.81 20.62
CA TYR A 123 11.55 -5.52 21.63
C TYR A 123 12.65 -6.60 21.64
N PRO A 124 13.90 -6.26 21.99
CA PRO A 124 14.98 -7.23 22.10
C PRO A 124 14.75 -8.13 23.31
N ALA A 125 14.46 -9.41 23.07
CA ALA A 125 14.00 -10.33 24.11
C ALA A 125 15.10 -11.25 24.65
N ALA A 126 16.04 -11.62 23.79
CA ALA A 126 17.16 -12.49 24.12
C ALA A 126 18.38 -12.12 23.29
N VAL A 127 19.56 -12.51 23.78
CA VAL A 127 20.81 -12.31 23.04
C VAL A 127 21.72 -13.52 23.19
N GLU A 128 22.33 -13.91 22.08
CA GLU A 128 23.42 -14.85 22.03
C GLU A 128 24.72 -14.07 21.81
N VAL A 129 25.67 -14.21 22.73
CA VAL A 129 26.94 -13.50 22.71
C VAL A 129 28.06 -14.51 22.51
N ASP A 130 28.72 -14.44 21.37
CA ASP A 130 29.95 -15.16 21.07
C ASP A 130 31.14 -14.33 21.53
N GLY A 131 31.81 -14.79 22.60
CA GLY A 131 32.93 -14.08 23.19
C GLY A 131 33.12 -14.34 24.69
N PRO A 132 34.14 -13.73 25.31
CA PRO A 132 34.42 -13.88 26.74
C PRO A 132 33.26 -13.35 27.58
N ARG A 133 32.85 -14.14 28.59
CA ARG A 133 31.80 -13.73 29.53
C ARG A 133 32.25 -12.51 30.33
N SER A 134 31.40 -11.50 30.40
CA SER A 134 31.63 -10.28 31.19
C SER A 134 30.37 -9.91 31.97
N GLU A 135 30.50 -9.78 33.29
CA GLU A 135 29.41 -9.33 34.17
C GLU A 135 29.02 -7.89 33.85
N GLU A 136 29.98 -7.00 33.60
CA GLU A 136 29.71 -5.59 33.29
C GLU A 136 28.91 -5.43 31.97
N LEU A 137 29.16 -6.31 30.99
CA LEU A 137 28.38 -6.32 29.75
C LEU A 137 26.99 -6.95 29.95
N ALA A 138 26.89 -7.99 30.80
CA ALA A 138 25.61 -8.59 31.17
C ALA A 138 24.68 -7.60 31.88
N ASP A 139 25.22 -6.85 32.84
CA ASP A 139 24.51 -5.82 33.60
C ASP A 139 24.03 -4.69 32.67
N TYR A 140 24.86 -4.27 31.71
CA TYR A 140 24.47 -3.29 30.71
C TYR A 140 23.28 -3.77 29.87
N MET A 141 23.31 -5.02 29.41
CA MET A 141 22.22 -5.59 28.61
C MET A 141 20.91 -5.69 29.41
N GLU A 142 20.99 -5.97 30.71
CA GLU A 142 19.80 -6.03 31.57
C GLU A 142 19.24 -4.64 31.89
N GLN A 143 20.09 -3.69 32.28
CA GLN A 143 19.66 -2.37 32.76
C GLN A 143 19.30 -1.41 31.63
N GLU A 144 20.08 -1.40 30.54
CA GLU A 144 19.93 -0.41 29.47
C GLU A 144 19.14 -0.96 28.28
N LEU A 145 19.26 -2.27 27.99
CA LEU A 145 18.59 -2.91 26.85
C LEU A 145 17.38 -3.75 27.27
N GLY A 146 17.15 -3.96 28.56
CA GLY A 146 16.02 -4.73 29.09
C GLY A 146 16.11 -6.24 28.84
N ILE A 147 17.28 -6.76 28.46
CA ILE A 147 17.50 -8.17 28.18
C ILE A 147 17.90 -8.88 29.47
N GLN A 148 16.96 -9.60 30.06
CA GLN A 148 17.16 -10.31 31.33
C GLN A 148 18.33 -11.29 31.27
N ALA A 149 19.08 -11.43 32.36
CA ALA A 149 20.26 -12.27 32.43
C ALA A 149 19.98 -13.75 32.09
N GLU A 150 18.77 -14.26 32.39
CA GLU A 150 18.39 -15.65 32.04
C GLU A 150 18.22 -15.87 30.53
N ARG A 151 18.08 -14.79 29.77
CA ARG A 151 17.93 -14.78 28.30
C ARG A 151 19.19 -14.34 27.56
N GLN A 152 20.31 -14.23 28.29
CA GLN A 152 21.63 -13.95 27.73
C GLN A 152 22.44 -15.26 27.65
N VAL A 153 22.62 -15.79 26.44
CA VAL A 153 23.39 -17.00 26.20
C VAL A 153 24.81 -16.60 25.82
N TRP A 154 25.80 -17.13 26.53
CA TRP A 154 27.22 -16.82 26.31
C TRP A 154 27.94 -18.03 25.74
N ASN A 155 28.37 -17.92 24.49
CA ASN A 155 29.23 -18.88 23.82
C ASN A 155 30.69 -18.45 24.05
N GLY A 156 31.20 -18.76 25.24
CA GLY A 156 32.61 -18.52 25.56
C GLY A 156 33.47 -19.52 24.81
N GLN A 157 34.31 -19.06 23.87
CA GLN A 157 35.46 -19.86 23.48
C GLN A 157 36.36 -19.98 24.71
N GLU A 158 36.38 -21.15 25.35
CA GLU A 158 37.49 -21.55 26.20
C GLU A 158 38.76 -21.28 25.38
N SER A 159 39.50 -20.26 25.78
CA SER A 159 40.82 -20.01 25.26
C SER A 159 41.69 -21.14 25.80
N GLU A 160 41.78 -22.25 25.06
CA GLU A 160 42.79 -23.28 25.31
C GLU A 160 44.14 -22.57 25.38
N SER A 161 44.71 -22.62 26.59
CA SER A 161 45.97 -21.99 26.98
C SER A 161 47.18 -22.75 26.47
#